data_AF-A0A7X8DJY9-F1
#
_entry.id   AF-A0A7X8DJY9-F1
#
_cell.length_a   1.000
_cell.length_b   1.000
_cell.length_c   1.000
_cell.angle_alpha   90.00
_cell.angle_beta   90.00
_cell.angle_gamma   90.00
#
_symmetry.space_group_name_H-M   'P 1'
#
loop_
_entity.id
_entity.type
_entity.pdbx_description
1 polymer ?
#
loop_
_entity_poly.entity_id
_entity_poly.type
_entity_poly.pdbx_seq_one_letter_code
_entity_poly.pdbx_strand_id
1 'polypeptide(L)'
;MLGIIVNVLAIVIGGLVGTLVRGGLKDRYKDVAMEGIALTVIVIGVLGAIKSENMILVIISIVLGGIIGEAIGIEVKLDRIGKELESRFGRGNSDFSKGFVTASLIYCSGAMAIVG
;
A
#
# COMPACT_ATOMS: atom_id res chain seq x y z
N MET A 1 7.06 19.21 -5.29
CA MET A 1 7.88 18.27 -6.09
C MET A 1 9.03 17.66 -5.30
N LEU A 2 9.84 18.46 -4.58
CA LEU A 2 10.96 17.94 -3.77
C LEU A 2 10.52 16.88 -2.73
N GLY A 3 9.38 17.10 -2.06
CA GLY A 3 8.81 16.12 -1.12
C GLY A 3 8.46 14.77 -1.75
N ILE A 4 7.90 14.75 -2.97
CA ILE A 4 7.59 13.51 -3.70
C ILE A 4 8.89 12.74 -4.01
N ILE A 5 9.94 13.45 -4.46
CA ILE A 5 11.24 12.84 -4.76
C ILE A 5 11.86 12.23 -3.50
N VAL A 6 11.82 12.96 -2.38
CA VAL A 6 12.32 12.48 -1.09
C VAL A 6 11.53 11.26 -0.62
N ASN A 7 10.21 11.25 -0.77
CA ASN A 7 9.37 10.12 -0.38
C ASN A 7 9.68 8.88 -1.23
N VAL A 8 9.77 9.01 -2.55
CA VAL A 8 10.17 7.90 -3.44
C VAL A 8 11.55 7.36 -3.05
N LEU A 9 12.53 8.23 -2.82
CA LEU A 9 13.86 7.81 -2.37
C LEU A 9 13.81 7.11 -1.01
N ALA A 10 13.01 7.60 -0.07
CA ALA A 10 12.85 6.98 1.24
C ALA A 10 12.22 5.58 1.13
N ILE A 11 11.20 5.41 0.28
CA ILE A 11 10.58 4.10 0.02
C ILE A 11 11.59 3.14 -0.62
N VAL A 12 12.36 3.60 -1.62
CA VAL A 12 13.37 2.76 -2.29
C VAL A 12 14.48 2.36 -1.32
N ILE A 13 15.07 3.32 -0.60
CA ILE A 13 16.15 3.06 0.36
C ILE A 13 15.63 2.19 1.51
N GLY A 14 14.47 2.52 2.07
CA GLY A 14 13.84 1.78 3.15
C GLY A 14 13.49 0.34 2.75
N GLY A 15 12.98 0.14 1.53
CA GLY A 15 12.72 -1.19 0.97
C GLY A 15 13.98 -2.02 0.76
N LEU A 16 15.06 -1.41 0.25
CA LEU A 16 16.36 -2.06 0.08
C LEU A 16 16.96 -2.47 1.43
N VAL A 17 17.00 -1.55 2.39
CA VAL A 17 17.47 -1.81 3.75
C VAL A 17 16.61 -2.89 4.41
N GLY A 18 15.29 -2.79 4.31
CA GLY A 18 14.35 -3.78 4.83
C GLY A 18 14.57 -5.18 4.25
N THR A 19 14.89 -5.27 2.96
CA THR A 19 15.19 -6.56 2.29
C THR A 19 16.50 -7.16 2.82
N LEU A 20 17.53 -6.35 3.06
CA LEU A 20 18.79 -6.81 3.65
C LEU A 20 18.63 -7.30 5.09
N VAL A 21 17.79 -6.63 5.89
CA VAL A 21 17.59 -6.94 7.31
C VAL A 21 16.53 -8.04 7.52
N ARG A 22 15.66 -8.31 6.53
CA ARG A 22 14.55 -9.29 6.62
C ARG A 22 14.97 -10.66 7.11
N GLY A 23 16.17 -11.13 6.75
CA GLY A 23 16.68 -12.46 7.14
C GLY A 23 16.96 -12.61 8.65
N GLY A 24 17.12 -11.51 9.39
CA GLY A 24 17.37 -11.51 10.83
C GLY A 24 16.16 -11.24 11.71
N LEU A 25 15.00 -10.91 11.13
CA LEU A 25 13.81 -10.48 11.87
C LEU A 25 12.86 -11.66 12.14
N LYS A 26 12.56 -11.92 13.43
CA LYS A 26 11.50 -12.87 13.81
C LYS A 26 10.14 -12.38 13.30
N ASP A 27 9.27 -13.32 12.92
CA ASP A 27 7.96 -12.99 12.32
C ASP A 27 7.09 -12.11 13.23
N ARG A 28 7.19 -12.29 14.55
CA ARG A 28 6.50 -11.46 15.54
C ARG A 28 6.79 -9.96 15.42
N TYR A 29 7.99 -9.57 15.00
CA TYR A 29 8.31 -8.15 14.77
C TYR A 29 7.69 -7.63 13.47
N LYS A 30 7.54 -8.49 12.45
CA LYS A 30 6.86 -8.13 11.20
C LYS A 30 5.37 -7.92 11.47
N ASP A 31 4.76 -8.78 12.27
CA ASP A 31 3.35 -8.66 12.66
C ASP A 31 3.09 -7.33 13.40
N VAL A 32 3.89 -7.02 14.42
CA VAL A 32 3.79 -5.75 15.17
C VAL A 32 3.97 -4.54 14.25
N ALA A 33 4.90 -4.60 13.30
CA ALA A 33 5.09 -3.52 12.34
C ALA A 33 3.87 -3.34 11.42
N MET A 34 3.31 -4.44 10.91
CA MET A 34 2.12 -4.42 10.06
C MET A 34 0.88 -3.91 10.80
N GLU A 35 0.67 -4.33 12.05
CA GLU A 35 -0.40 -3.82 12.92
C GLU A 35 -0.25 -2.32 13.16
N GLY A 36 0.97 -1.84 13.42
CA GLY A 36 1.26 -0.41 13.59
C GLY A 36 0.95 0.41 12.33
N ILE A 37 1.30 -0.12 11.15
CA ILE A 37 0.96 0.51 9.85
C ILE A 37 -0.56 0.57 9.68
N ALA A 38 -1.28 -0.53 9.92
CA ALA A 38 -2.74 -0.57 9.80
C ALA A 38 -3.43 0.45 10.75
N LEU A 39 -2.98 0.53 12.00
CA LEU A 39 -3.49 1.50 12.97
C LEU A 39 -3.26 2.95 12.48
N THR A 40 -2.07 3.23 11.94
CA THR A 40 -1.72 4.54 11.39
C THR A 40 -2.61 4.91 10.21
N VAL A 41 -2.89 3.97 9.31
CA VAL A 41 -3.80 4.19 8.17
C VAL A 41 -5.22 4.54 8.65
N ILE A 42 -5.73 3.88 9.69
CA ILE A 42 -7.03 4.21 10.29
C ILE A 42 -7.02 5.65 10.81
N VAL A 43 -5.98 6.04 11.56
CA VAL A 43 -5.85 7.41 12.10
C VAL A 43 -5.82 8.44 10.98
N ILE A 44 -5.02 8.21 9.93
CA ILE A 44 -4.95 9.10 8.76
C ILE A 44 -6.32 9.22 8.09
N GLY A 45 -7.04 8.10 7.91
CA GLY A 45 -8.38 8.08 7.31
C GLY A 45 -9.40 8.90 8.13
N VAL A 46 -9.40 8.72 9.46
CA VAL A 46 -10.27 9.49 10.36
C VAL A 46 -9.95 10.97 10.31
N LEU A 47 -8.67 11.35 10.39
CA LEU A 47 -8.25 12.75 10.30
C LEU A 47 -8.62 13.38 8.94
N GLY A 48 -8.47 12.63 7.85
CA GLY A 48 -8.88 13.05 6.51
C GLY A 48 -10.39 13.25 6.39
N ALA A 49 -11.18 12.35 6.99
CA ALA A 49 -12.63 12.45 7.01
C ALA A 49 -13.12 13.66 7.84
N ILE A 50 -12.51 13.93 8.99
CA ILE A 50 -12.85 15.08 9.85
C ILE A 50 -12.49 16.41 9.17
N LYS A 51 -11.37 16.47 8.44
CA LYS A 51 -10.97 17.66 7.67
C LYS A 51 -11.82 17.92 6.43
N SER A 52 -12.65 16.97 5.99
CA SER A 52 -13.44 17.12 4.78
C SER A 52 -14.63 18.06 5.00
N GLU A 53 -14.70 19.12 4.20
CA GLU A 53 -15.83 20.07 4.23
C GLU A 53 -17.13 19.49 3.66
N ASN A 54 -17.04 18.44 2.82
CA ASN A 54 -18.19 17.82 2.17
C ASN A 54 -18.17 16.28 2.30
N MET A 55 -18.64 15.79 3.45
CA MET A 55 -18.69 14.36 3.75
C MET A 55 -19.55 13.56 2.75
N ILE A 56 -20.64 14.15 2.23
CA ILE A 56 -21.50 13.50 1.23
C ILE A 56 -20.72 13.21 -0.06
N LEU A 57 -19.90 14.15 -0.53
CA LEU A 57 -19.07 13.93 -1.72
C LEU A 57 -18.05 12.81 -1.50
N VAL A 58 -17.44 12.75 -0.32
CA VAL A 58 -16.51 11.66 0.04
C VAL A 58 -17.20 10.31 -0.02
N ILE A 59 -18.40 10.18 0.55
CA ILE A 59 -19.18 8.94 0.53
C ILE A 59 -19.50 8.54 -0.91
N ILE A 60 -19.99 9.48 -1.72
CA ILE A 60 -20.33 9.22 -3.14
C ILE A 60 -19.08 8.79 -3.92
N SER A 61 -17.95 9.48 -3.75
CA SER A 61 -16.69 9.14 -4.42
C SER A 61 -16.19 7.75 -4.03
N ILE A 62 -16.27 7.37 -2.76
CA ILE A 62 -15.86 6.03 -2.29
C ILE A 62 -16.77 4.96 -2.89
N VAL A 63 -18.09 5.16 -2.84
CA VAL A 63 -19.06 4.17 -3.36
C VAL A 63 -18.92 4.01 -4.87
N LEU A 64 -18.92 5.12 -5.62
CA LEU A 64 -18.79 5.07 -7.08
C LEU A 64 -17.41 4.55 -7.50
N GLY A 65 -16.35 5.01 -6.84
CA GLY A 65 -14.99 4.52 -7.09
C GLY A 65 -14.86 3.03 -6.83
N GLY A 66 -15.46 2.53 -5.74
CA GLY A 66 -15.49 1.11 -5.40
C GLY A 66 -16.25 0.28 -6.44
N ILE A 67 -17.44 0.70 -6.84
CA ILE A 67 -18.24 0.00 -7.85
C ILE A 67 -17.53 -0.03 -9.20
N ILE A 68 -16.98 1.12 -9.63
CA ILE A 68 -16.26 1.22 -10.91
C ILE A 68 -14.97 0.40 -10.85
N GLY A 69 -14.22 0.46 -9.75
CA GLY A 69 -13.00 -0.32 -9.54
C GLY A 69 -13.25 -1.82 -9.56
N GLU A 70 -14.32 -2.27 -8.93
CA GLU A 70 -14.77 -3.66 -8.93
C GLU A 70 -15.21 -4.11 -10.34
N ALA A 71 -16.02 -3.31 -11.03
CA ALA A 71 -16.45 -3.60 -12.39
C ALA A 71 -15.26 -3.69 -13.39
N ILE A 72 -14.23 -2.87 -13.18
CA ILE A 72 -12.97 -2.92 -13.96
C ILE A 72 -12.11 -4.14 -13.56
N GLY A 73 -12.36 -4.75 -12.40
CA GLY A 73 -11.58 -5.85 -11.84
C GLY A 73 -10.18 -5.42 -11.44
N ILE A 74 -10.04 -4.26 -10.77
CA ILE A 74 -8.73 -3.73 -10.36
C ILE A 74 -7.97 -4.74 -9.48
N GLU A 75 -8.64 -5.35 -8.51
CA GLU A 75 -8.03 -6.31 -7.59
C GLU A 75 -7.51 -7.55 -8.33
N VAL A 76 -8.30 -8.11 -9.25
CA VAL A 76 -7.90 -9.26 -10.09
C VAL A 76 -6.72 -8.92 -10.99
N LYS A 77 -6.69 -7.71 -11.57
CA LYS A 77 -5.57 -7.25 -12.40
C LYS A 77 -4.30 -7.07 -11.59
N LEU A 78 -4.39 -6.49 -10.38
CA LEU A 78 -3.26 -6.33 -9.48
C LEU A 78 -2.69 -7.68 -9.03
N ASP A 79 -3.55 -8.64 -8.68
CA ASP A 79 -3.13 -10.01 -8.34
C ASP A 79 -2.43 -10.70 -9.51
N ARG A 80 -2.98 -10.55 -10.73
CA ARG A 80 -2.37 -11.12 -11.95
C ARG A 80 -0.99 -10.51 -12.24
N ILE A 81 -0.86 -9.19 -12.12
CA ILE A 81 0.43 -8.49 -12.29
C ILE A 81 1.42 -8.95 -11.22
N GLY A 82 0.98 -9.07 -9.97
CA GLY A 82 1.79 -9.58 -8.86
C GLY A 82 2.31 -10.99 -9.13
N LYS A 83 1.45 -11.91 -9.60
CA LYS A 83 1.83 -13.27 -9.98
C LYS A 83 2.77 -13.31 -11.18
N GLU A 84 2.56 -12.47 -12.20
CA GLU A 84 3.46 -12.40 -13.35
C GLU A 84 4.85 -11.89 -12.93
N LEU A 85 4.92 -10.85 -12.11
CA LEU A 85 6.17 -10.37 -11.53
C LEU A 85 6.82 -11.42 -10.63
N GLU A 86 6.06 -12.15 -9.81
CA GLU A 86 6.58 -13.25 -9.00
C GLU A 86 7.18 -14.36 -9.86
N SER A 87 6.53 -14.76 -10.97
CA SER A 87 7.10 -15.75 -11.87
C SER A 87 8.43 -15.33 -12.51
N ARG A 88 8.62 -14.02 -12.71
CA ARG A 88 9.84 -13.45 -13.32
C ARG A 88 10.94 -13.15 -12.30
N PHE A 89 10.57 -12.69 -11.10
CA PHE A 89 11.49 -12.12 -10.11
C PHE A 89 11.48 -12.84 -8.76
N GLY A 90 10.43 -13.60 -8.45
CA GLY A 90 10.18 -14.21 -7.15
C GLY A 90 11.08 -15.40 -6.80
N ARG A 91 11.82 -15.97 -7.77
CA ARG A 91 12.74 -17.12 -7.55
C ARG A 91 12.12 -18.29 -6.74
N GLY A 92 10.79 -18.46 -6.80
CA GLY A 92 10.04 -19.49 -6.05
C GLY A 92 9.50 -19.07 -4.68
N ASN A 93 9.61 -17.79 -4.28
CA ASN A 93 9.06 -17.27 -3.02
C ASN A 93 7.67 -16.63 -3.21
N SER A 94 6.66 -17.27 -2.61
CA SER A 94 5.25 -16.81 -2.56
C SER A 94 5.04 -15.47 -1.84
N ASP A 95 6.03 -15.02 -1.06
CA ASP A 95 5.97 -13.75 -0.34
C ASP A 95 6.22 -12.54 -1.23
N PHE A 96 6.77 -12.71 -2.45
CA PHE A 96 7.05 -11.59 -3.34
C PHE A 96 5.76 -10.93 -3.84
N SER A 97 4.81 -11.70 -4.35
CA SER A 97 3.54 -11.16 -4.86
C SER A 97 2.74 -10.49 -3.74
N LYS A 98 2.65 -11.11 -2.55
CA LYS A 98 2.04 -10.51 -1.37
C LYS A 98 2.71 -9.18 -0.99
N GLY A 99 4.04 -9.13 -0.95
CA GLY A 99 4.79 -7.91 -0.65
C GLY A 99 4.56 -6.81 -1.68
N PHE A 100 4.55 -7.16 -2.96
CA PHE A 100 4.31 -6.24 -4.07
C PHE A 100 2.90 -5.63 -4.02
N VAL A 101 1.86 -6.46 -3.87
CA VAL A 101 0.47 -6.00 -3.78
C VAL A 101 0.29 -5.13 -2.54
N THR A 102 0.80 -5.57 -1.39
CA THR A 102 0.70 -4.82 -0.12
C THR A 102 1.38 -3.45 -0.23
N ALA A 103 2.60 -3.39 -0.75
CA ALA A 103 3.32 -2.13 -0.92
C ALA A 103 2.63 -1.19 -1.92
N SER A 104 2.11 -1.72 -3.04
CA SER A 104 1.39 -0.94 -4.04
C SER A 104 0.10 -0.35 -3.47
N LEU A 105 -0.65 -1.12 -2.69
CA LEU A 105 -1.88 -0.65 -2.04
C LEU A 105 -1.58 0.41 -0.98
N ILE A 106 -0.54 0.24 -0.17
CA ILE A 106 -0.19 1.20 0.89
C ILE A 106 0.35 2.52 0.31
N TYR A 107 1.29 2.44 -0.63
CA TYR A 107 2.04 3.62 -1.08
C TYR A 107 1.50 4.27 -2.37
N CYS A 108 0.87 3.51 -3.27
CA CYS A 108 0.40 4.05 -4.55
C CYS A 108 -1.11 4.35 -4.55
N SER A 109 -1.92 3.53 -3.86
CA SER A 109 -3.38 3.68 -3.81
C SER A 109 -3.91 4.15 -2.45
N GLY A 110 -3.09 4.08 -1.41
CA GLY A 110 -3.48 4.38 -0.03
C GLY A 110 -3.59 5.87 0.24
N ALA A 111 -4.12 6.23 1.42
CA ALA A 111 -4.25 7.62 1.86
C ALA A 111 -2.90 8.39 1.84
N MET A 112 -1.78 7.69 1.98
CA MET A 112 -0.43 8.26 1.89
C MET A 112 -0.08 8.81 0.50
N ALA A 113 -0.64 8.23 -0.57
CA ALA A 113 -0.42 8.71 -1.94
C ALA A 113 -1.00 10.12 -2.16
N ILE A 114 -2.04 10.47 -1.39
CA ILE A 114 -2.72 11.78 -1.46
C ILE A 114 -2.07 12.78 -0.50
N VAL A 115 -1.69 12.34 0.70
CA VAL A 115 -1.13 13.22 1.74
C VAL A 115 0.30 13.67 1.43
N GLY A 116 1.08 12.84 0.70
CA GLY A 116 2.44 13.16 0.26
C GLY A 116 3.51 12.83 1.29
#